data_AF-A0AAE3GRZ9-F1
#
_entry.id   AF-A0AAE3GRZ9-F1
#
_cell.length_a   1.000
_cell.length_b   1.000
_cell.length_c   1.000
_cell.angle_alpha   90.00
_cell.angle_beta   90.00
_cell.angle_gamma   90.00
#
_symmetry.space_group_name_H-M   'P 1'
#
loop_
_entity.id
_entity.type
_entity.pdbx_description
1 polymer ?
#
loop_
_entity_poly.entity_id
_entity_poly.type
_entity_poly.pdbx_seq_one_letter_code
_entity_poly.pdbx_strand_id
1 'polypeptide(L)'
;MSKAFNKQLNLPISFTSSGEMVTLREFIKHKNDSPVPLSSLTYTQKAQITAERIRQEPEVKLAMVGAGVIDKERAIAEVESQTPVGQALIEAEQYVIQKLIEEIKKGRLKEIISITHE
;
A
#
# COMPACT_ATOMS: atom_id res chain seq x y z
N MET A 1 19.14 1.61 6.59
CA MET A 1 17.84 1.57 5.87
C MET A 1 17.50 2.96 5.36
N SER A 2 17.00 3.11 4.13
CA SER A 2 16.54 4.43 3.66
C SER A 2 15.27 4.85 4.43
N LYS A 3 15.13 6.15 4.73
CA LYS A 3 13.94 6.72 5.40
C LYS A 3 12.63 6.36 4.68
N ALA A 4 12.68 6.18 3.37
CA ALA A 4 11.55 5.79 2.54
C ALA A 4 11.08 4.35 2.81
N PHE A 5 12.00 3.40 2.95
CA PHE A 5 11.62 2.00 3.19
C PHE A 5 10.98 1.80 4.57
N ASN A 6 11.48 2.48 5.60
CA ASN A 6 10.89 2.44 6.94
C ASN A 6 9.44 2.97 6.98
N LYS A 7 9.09 3.91 6.10
CA LYS A 7 7.70 4.36 5.95
C LYS A 7 6.82 3.28 5.34
N GLN A 8 7.29 2.65 4.26
CA GLN A 8 6.55 1.58 3.57
C GLN A 8 6.22 0.41 4.50
N LEU A 9 7.07 0.11 5.50
CA LEU A 9 6.80 -0.91 6.51
C LEU A 9 5.51 -0.66 7.31
N ASN A 10 5.12 0.59 7.52
CA ASN A 10 3.97 0.94 8.36
C ASN A 10 2.69 1.17 7.53
N LEU A 11 2.79 1.13 6.21
CA LEU A 11 1.64 1.31 5.34
C LEU A 11 0.81 0.02 5.23
N PRO A 12 -0.52 0.11 5.14
CA PRO A 12 -1.38 -1.06 4.95
C PRO A 12 -1.12 -1.68 3.57
N ILE A 13 -1.24 -3.00 3.49
CA ILE A 13 -1.08 -3.77 2.25
C ILE A 13 -2.15 -4.84 2.05
N SER A 14 -2.86 -5.25 3.10
CA SER A 14 -3.95 -6.23 3.01
C SER A 14 -4.91 -6.08 4.19
N PHE A 15 -5.80 -7.06 4.36
CA PHE A 15 -6.69 -7.21 5.49
C PHE A 15 -6.51 -8.59 6.16
N THR A 16 -6.88 -8.69 7.43
CA THR A 16 -7.11 -9.96 8.12
C THR A 16 -8.43 -10.59 7.67
N SER A 17 -8.68 -11.83 8.07
CA SER A 17 -10.00 -12.48 7.90
C SER A 17 -11.13 -11.76 8.67
N SER A 18 -10.80 -11.03 9.75
CA SER A 18 -11.73 -10.20 10.51
C SER A 18 -12.02 -8.84 9.85
N GLY A 19 -11.30 -8.48 8.79
CA GLY A 19 -11.47 -7.22 8.07
C GLY A 19 -10.64 -6.06 8.62
N GLU A 20 -9.67 -6.32 9.50
CA GLU A 20 -8.72 -5.31 9.99
C GLU A 20 -7.58 -5.13 8.98
N MET A 21 -7.06 -3.91 8.81
CA MET A 21 -5.94 -3.67 7.92
C MET A 21 -4.64 -4.27 8.46
N VAL A 22 -3.84 -4.83 7.55
CA VAL A 22 -2.53 -5.42 7.84
C VAL A 22 -1.45 -4.60 7.16
N THR A 23 -0.47 -4.14 7.94
CA THR A 23 0.70 -3.41 7.45
C THR A 23 1.74 -4.33 6.82
N LEU A 24 2.64 -3.77 6.02
CA LEU A 24 3.76 -4.51 5.45
C LEU A 24 4.62 -5.17 6.54
N ARG A 25 4.88 -4.47 7.64
CA ARG A 25 5.63 -4.98 8.81
C ARG A 25 4.96 -6.19 9.43
N GLU A 26 3.65 -6.13 9.66
CA GLU A 26 2.88 -7.23 10.27
C GLU A 26 2.82 -8.44 9.34
N PHE A 27 2.64 -8.19 8.04
CA PHE A 27 2.68 -9.22 7.00
C PHE A 27 4.01 -9.97 6.99
N ILE A 28 5.14 -9.26 7.12
CA ILE A 28 6.47 -9.88 7.19
C ILE A 28 6.67 -10.66 8.49
N LYS A 29 6.18 -10.12 9.61
CA LYS A 29 6.38 -10.72 10.95
C LYS A 29 5.44 -11.92 11.23
N HIS A 30 4.59 -12.31 10.27
CA HIS A 30 3.64 -13.43 10.40
C HIS A 30 2.77 -13.36 11.67
N LYS A 31 2.42 -12.15 12.12
CA LYS A 31 1.82 -11.96 13.46
C LYS A 31 0.29 -11.98 13.49
N ASN A 32 -0.38 -11.87 12.34
CA ASN A 32 -1.84 -11.86 12.24
C ASN A 32 -2.35 -13.08 11.48
N ASP A 33 -3.59 -13.50 11.78
CA ASP A 33 -4.37 -14.47 11.01
C ASP A 33 -4.14 -14.28 9.53
N SER A 34 -3.81 -15.37 8.82
CA SER A 34 -3.35 -15.39 7.43
C SER A 34 -3.93 -14.23 6.61
N PRO A 35 -3.11 -13.20 6.30
CA PRO A 35 -3.61 -12.02 5.60
C PRO A 35 -4.25 -12.45 4.28
N VAL A 36 -5.36 -11.81 3.94
CA VAL A 36 -6.09 -12.10 2.70
C VAL A 36 -5.10 -11.96 1.53
N PRO A 37 -4.99 -12.96 0.64
CA PRO A 37 -4.12 -12.85 -0.52
C PRO A 37 -4.49 -11.61 -1.34
N LEU A 38 -3.50 -10.87 -1.86
CA LEU A 38 -3.77 -9.68 -2.68
C LEU A 38 -4.69 -9.97 -3.87
N SER A 39 -4.58 -11.17 -4.44
CA SER A 39 -5.43 -11.67 -5.54
C SER A 39 -6.89 -11.85 -5.13
N SER A 40 -7.16 -12.03 -3.84
CA SER A 40 -8.49 -12.25 -3.26
C SER A 40 -9.12 -10.96 -2.73
N LEU A 41 -8.39 -9.83 -2.73
CA LEU A 41 -8.94 -8.54 -2.34
C LEU A 41 -9.96 -8.07 -3.38
N THR A 42 -11.13 -7.69 -2.89
CA THR A 42 -12.15 -7.01 -3.69
C THR A 42 -11.64 -5.66 -4.16
N TYR A 43 -12.25 -5.12 -5.22
CA TYR A 43 -11.88 -3.79 -5.72
C TYR A 43 -12.05 -2.70 -4.66
N THR A 44 -13.14 -2.77 -3.88
CA THR A 44 -13.39 -1.85 -2.75
C THR A 44 -12.31 -1.93 -1.67
N GLN A 45 -11.84 -3.13 -1.33
CA GLN A 45 -10.73 -3.29 -0.38
C GLN A 45 -9.43 -2.70 -0.92
N LYS A 46 -9.15 -2.87 -2.22
CA LYS A 46 -7.99 -2.24 -2.88
C LYS A 46 -8.10 -0.72 -2.86
N ALA A 47 -9.29 -0.16 -3.07
CA ALA A 47 -9.55 1.27 -2.93
C ALA A 47 -9.29 1.77 -1.51
N GLN A 48 -9.79 1.06 -0.48
CA GLN A 48 -9.56 1.40 0.92
C GLN A 48 -8.08 1.40 1.31
N ILE A 49 -7.33 0.36 0.90
CA ILE A 49 -5.88 0.30 1.11
C ILE A 49 -5.19 1.48 0.43
N THR A 50 -5.55 1.77 -0.82
CA THR A 50 -4.94 2.87 -1.60
C THR A 50 -5.22 4.22 -0.95
N ALA A 51 -6.46 4.48 -0.53
CA ALA A 51 -6.84 5.70 0.15
C ALA A 51 -6.07 5.89 1.47
N GLU A 52 -5.96 4.84 2.29
CA GLU A 52 -5.19 4.90 3.54
C GLU A 52 -3.70 5.13 3.31
N ARG A 53 -3.12 4.54 2.26
CA ARG A 53 -1.72 4.78 1.89
C ARG A 53 -1.51 6.23 1.48
N ILE A 54 -2.38 6.78 0.63
CA ILE A 54 -2.36 8.20 0.23
C ILE A 54 -2.50 9.11 1.46
N ARG A 55 -3.40 8.77 2.40
CA ARG A 55 -3.57 9.51 3.68
C ARG A 55 -2.30 9.55 4.53
N GLN A 56 -1.49 8.50 4.52
CA GLN A 56 -0.28 8.41 5.32
C GLN A 56 0.96 9.00 4.63
N GLU A 57 0.89 9.26 3.31
CA GLU A 57 1.95 9.97 2.61
C GLU A 57 1.94 11.48 2.94
N PRO A 58 3.10 12.09 3.27
CA PRO A 58 3.17 13.48 3.72
C PRO A 58 2.92 14.50 2.61
N GLU A 59 3.21 14.14 1.35
CA GLU A 59 2.94 15.00 0.20
C GLU A 59 2.52 14.14 -0.98
N VAL A 60 1.38 14.47 -1.57
CA VAL A 60 0.91 13.88 -2.83
C VAL A 60 0.60 15.04 -3.76
N LYS A 61 1.45 15.21 -4.78
CA LYS A 61 1.22 16.12 -5.90
C LYS A 61 1.40 15.33 -7.18
N LEU A 62 0.29 14.96 -7.79
CA LEU A 62 0.28 14.22 -9.05
C LEU A 62 -0.13 15.18 -10.16
N ALA A 63 0.78 15.42 -11.11
CA ALA A 63 0.41 16.12 -12.33
C ALA A 63 -0.23 15.11 -13.29
N MET A 64 -1.49 15.35 -13.65
CA MET A 64 -2.21 14.52 -14.62
C MET A 64 -2.59 15.34 -15.86
N VAL A 65 -2.23 14.83 -17.04
CA VAL A 65 -2.61 15.44 -18.32
C VAL A 65 -4.14 15.45 -18.43
N GLY A 66 -4.73 16.63 -18.69
CA GLY A 66 -6.17 16.83 -18.78
C GLY A 66 -6.91 17.11 -17.46
N ALA A 67 -6.44 16.56 -16.33
CA ALA A 67 -7.07 16.75 -15.02
C ALA A 67 -6.42 17.83 -14.14
N GLY A 68 -5.23 18.32 -14.54
CA GLY A 68 -4.45 19.32 -13.81
C GLY A 68 -3.61 18.69 -12.70
N VAL A 69 -3.25 19.50 -11.70
CA VAL A 69 -2.59 18.99 -10.49
C VAL A 69 -3.65 18.40 -9.57
N ILE A 70 -3.46 17.13 -9.21
CA ILE A 70 -4.27 16.44 -8.22
C ILE A 70 -3.50 16.50 -6.90
N ASP A 71 -4.10 17.17 -5.92
CA ASP A 71 -3.64 17.16 -4.54
C ASP A 71 -4.10 15.88 -3.82
N LYS A 72 -3.64 15.73 -2.58
CA LYS A 72 -3.92 14.57 -1.75
C LYS A 72 -5.41 14.33 -1.51
N GLU A 73 -6.17 15.40 -1.23
CA GLU A 73 -7.60 15.27 -0.89
C GLU A 73 -8.39 14.83 -2.11
N ARG A 74 -8.10 15.41 -3.27
CA ARG A 74 -8.69 14.98 -4.54
C ARG A 74 -8.29 13.56 -4.88
N ALA A 75 -7.03 13.16 -4.71
CA ALA A 75 -6.59 11.79 -4.98
C ALA A 75 -7.36 10.76 -4.13
N ILE A 76 -7.59 11.04 -2.84
CA ILE A 76 -8.41 10.18 -1.97
C ILE A 76 -9.84 10.11 -2.49
N ALA A 77 -10.47 11.25 -2.81
CA ALA A 77 -11.84 11.29 -3.29
C ALA A 77 -12.04 10.51 -4.59
N GLU A 78 -11.09 10.62 -5.54
CA GLU A 78 -11.11 9.89 -6.80
C GLU A 78 -11.01 8.37 -6.57
N VAL A 79 -10.12 7.94 -5.67
CA VAL A 79 -9.95 6.53 -5.26
C VAL A 79 -11.19 5.97 -4.58
N GLU A 80 -11.76 6.69 -3.62
CA GLU A 80 -12.96 6.26 -2.88
C GLU A 80 -14.19 6.19 -3.78
N SER A 81 -14.31 7.14 -4.70
CA SER A 81 -15.39 7.18 -5.70
C SER A 81 -15.15 6.22 -6.87
N GLN A 82 -13.97 5.58 -6.93
CA GLN A 82 -13.57 4.64 -7.99
C GLN A 82 -13.76 5.22 -9.40
N THR A 83 -13.46 6.52 -9.57
CA THR A 83 -13.47 7.17 -10.90
C THR A 83 -12.39 6.57 -11.79
N PRO A 84 -12.39 6.80 -13.11
CA PRO A 84 -11.30 6.33 -13.98
C PRO A 84 -9.90 6.75 -13.50
N VAL A 85 -9.79 7.94 -12.90
CA VAL A 85 -8.55 8.42 -12.26
C VAL A 85 -8.23 7.60 -11.01
N GLY A 86 -9.21 7.44 -10.11
CA GLY A 86 -9.07 6.63 -8.91
C GLY A 86 -8.70 5.18 -9.21
N GLN A 87 -9.28 4.61 -10.27
CA GLN A 87 -9.00 3.25 -10.71
C GLN A 87 -7.55 3.09 -11.16
N ALA A 88 -7.02 4.06 -11.93
CA ALA A 88 -5.62 4.07 -12.31
C ALA A 88 -4.68 4.21 -11.09
N LEU A 89 -5.05 5.03 -10.10
CA LEU A 89 -4.29 5.15 -8.84
C LEU A 89 -4.29 3.84 -8.06
N ILE A 90 -5.45 3.16 -7.97
CA ILE A 90 -5.56 1.85 -7.33
C ILE A 90 -4.65 0.84 -8.01
N GLU A 91 -4.69 0.73 -9.34
CA GLU A 91 -3.86 -0.21 -10.09
C GLU A 91 -2.36 0.06 -9.90
N ALA A 92 -1.94 1.32 -9.97
CA ALA A 92 -0.56 1.72 -9.72
C ALA A 92 -0.11 1.32 -8.31
N GLU A 93 -0.93 1.58 -7.29
CA GLU A 93 -0.59 1.25 -5.91
C GLU A 93 -0.54 -0.27 -5.68
N GLN A 94 -1.48 -1.03 -6.27
CA GLN A 94 -1.46 -2.48 -6.18
C GLN A 94 -0.21 -3.08 -6.83
N TYR A 95 0.26 -2.51 -7.95
CA TYR A 95 1.53 -2.91 -8.55
C TYR A 95 2.71 -2.67 -7.60
N VAL A 96 2.77 -1.50 -6.95
CA VAL A 96 3.81 -1.18 -5.96
C VAL A 96 3.78 -2.17 -4.80
N ILE A 97 2.62 -2.44 -4.22
CA ILE A 97 2.45 -3.41 -3.12
C ILE A 97 2.92 -4.80 -3.55
N GLN A 98 2.51 -5.25 -4.74
CA GLN A 98 2.93 -6.55 -5.28
C GLN A 98 4.46 -6.63 -5.40
N LYS A 99 5.10 -5.58 -5.91
CA LYS A 99 6.57 -5.52 -5.98
C LYS A 99 7.23 -5.54 -4.61
N LEU A 100 6.73 -4.79 -3.64
CA LEU A 100 7.25 -4.83 -2.27
C LEU A 100 7.19 -6.26 -1.70
N ILE A 101 6.09 -6.98 -1.89
CA ILE A 101 5.96 -8.36 -1.42
C ILE A 101 6.90 -9.31 -2.17
N GLU A 102 7.03 -9.18 -3.49
CA GLU A 102 7.98 -9.98 -4.29
C GLU A 102 9.41 -9.79 -3.80
N GLU A 103 9.82 -8.55 -3.52
CA GLU A 103 11.16 -8.23 -3.00
C GLU A 103 11.40 -8.83 -1.60
N ILE A 104 10.37 -8.84 -0.75
CA ILE A 104 10.44 -9.49 0.57
C ILE A 104 10.61 -10.99 0.41
N LYS A 105 9.79 -11.62 -0.44
CA LYS A 105 9.79 -13.08 -0.65
C LYS A 105 11.11 -13.57 -1.25
N LYS A 106 11.74 -12.79 -2.13
CA LYS A 106 13.06 -13.09 -2.71
C LYS A 106 14.22 -13.00 -1.71
N GLY A 107 13.95 -12.68 -0.44
CA GLY A 107 14.97 -12.62 0.61
C GLY A 107 15.82 -11.36 0.60
N ARG A 108 15.67 -10.48 -0.41
CA ARG A 108 16.40 -9.21 -0.51
C ARG A 108 16.13 -8.25 0.66
N LEU A 109 15.04 -8.46 1.40
CA LEU A 109 14.71 -7.70 2.59
C LEU A 109 14.88 -8.49 3.91
N LYS A 110 15.13 -9.81 3.86
CA LYS A 110 15.41 -10.61 5.07
C LYS A 110 16.74 -10.22 5.69
N GLU A 111 17.76 -9.95 4.88
CA GLU A 111 19.06 -9.42 5.34
C GLU A 111 18.93 -8.04 6.01
N ILE A 112 17.95 -7.23 5.61
CA ILE A 112 17.73 -5.87 6.12
C ILE A 112 17.01 -5.89 7.48
N ILE A 113 16.15 -6.88 7.72
CA ILE A 113 15.39 -7.01 8.97
C ILE A 113 16.22 -7.67 10.08
N SER A 114 17.12 -8.59 9.73
CA SER A 114 18.06 -9.19 10.70
C SER A 114 19.04 -8.16 11.32
N ILE A 115 19.26 -7.02 10.67
CA ILE A 115 20.09 -5.91 11.19
C ILE A 115 19.30 -5.00 12.15
N THR A 116 17.98 -5.18 12.29
CA THR A 116 17.12 -4.31 13.12
C THR A 116 16.68 -4.99 14.44
N HIS A 117 17.32 -6.10 14.82
CA HIS A 117 17.17 -6.78 16.11
C HIS A 117 18.54 -6.87 16.83
N GLU A 118 19.25 -5.74 16.91
CA GLU A 118 20.14 -5.41 18.02
C GLU A 118 19.64 -4.12 18.70
#